data_AF-A0A815XT82-F1
#
_entry.id   AF-A0A815XT82-F1
#
_cell.length_a   1.000
_cell.length_b   1.000
_cell.length_c   1.000
_cell.angle_alpha   90.00
_cell.angle_beta   90.00
_cell.angle_gamma   90.00
#
_symmetry.space_group_name_H-M   'P 1'
#
loop_
_entity.id
_entity.type
_entity.pdbx_description
1 polymer ?
#
loop_
_entity_poly.entity_id
_entity_poly.type
_entity_poly.pdbx_seq_one_letter_code
_entity_poly.pdbx_strand_id
1 'polypeptide(L)'
;MIINDVTLFNRGALFNIGYSEAVKFYNFTCFIFHDVDLLPEDNRISYKCHDRPMHFAVSTDKYNYKLPYADYFGGVTAFNTNDFLTINGFSNVYAGWGGEDDDLRRRVNQKFGSAILRPPPEIGHYKMIRQFGHVSAPLGIYRFSLLKS
;
A
#
# COMPACT_ATOMS: atom_id res chain seq x y z
N MET A 1 -0.53 -0.04 14.62
CA MET A 1 0.69 0.68 15.09
C MET A 1 0.92 1.86 14.17
N ILE A 2 1.30 3.02 14.72
CA ILE A 2 1.61 4.23 13.95
C ILE A 2 3.12 4.45 14.05
N ILE A 3 3.81 4.67 12.93
CA ILE A 3 5.26 4.91 12.87
C ILE A 3 5.50 6.30 12.27
N ASN A 4 6.38 7.08 12.89
CA ASN A 4 6.72 8.45 12.47
C ASN A 4 8.14 8.50 11.85
N ASP A 5 8.34 9.38 10.87
CA ASP A 5 9.65 9.65 10.23
C ASP A 5 10.15 11.04 10.62
N VAL A 6 11.47 11.21 10.71
CA VAL A 6 12.15 12.47 11.05
C VAL A 6 12.95 13.04 9.85
N THR A 7 12.96 12.35 8.71
CA THR A 7 13.64 12.72 7.46
C THR A 7 12.65 12.77 6.29
N LEU A 8 13.15 12.71 5.04
CA LEU A 8 12.31 12.53 3.85
C LEU A 8 11.46 11.26 4.03
N PHE A 9 10.14 11.46 4.12
CA PHE A 9 9.16 10.41 4.38
C PHE A 9 9.37 9.18 3.50
N ASN A 10 9.59 8.03 4.12
CA ASN A 10 9.76 6.74 3.45
C ASN A 10 8.65 5.75 3.85
N ARG A 11 7.54 5.82 3.11
CA ARG A 11 6.33 5.00 3.34
C ARG A 11 6.63 3.50 3.39
N GLY A 12 7.38 2.99 2.42
CA GLY A 12 7.73 1.58 2.33
C GLY A 12 8.55 1.09 3.53
N ALA A 13 9.57 1.86 3.93
CA ALA A 13 10.37 1.53 5.10
C ALA A 13 9.56 1.55 6.40
N LEU A 14 8.67 2.53 6.58
CA LEU A 14 7.80 2.61 7.75
C LEU A 14 6.84 1.40 7.84
N PHE A 15 6.34 0.91 6.71
CA PHE A 15 5.54 -0.32 6.68
C PHE A 15 6.35 -1.57 7.00
N ASN A 16 7.59 -1.67 6.52
CA ASN A 16 8.49 -2.77 6.90
C ASN A 16 8.82 -2.77 8.40
N ILE A 17 9.09 -1.59 8.98
CA ILE A 17 9.22 -1.41 10.44
C ILE A 17 7.91 -1.83 11.12
N GLY A 18 6.78 -1.39 10.56
CA GLY A 18 5.43 -1.76 10.95
C GLY A 18 5.25 -3.27 11.16
N TYR A 19 5.58 -4.04 10.13
CA TYR A 19 5.55 -5.49 10.17
C TYR A 19 6.52 -6.04 11.23
N SER A 20 7.78 -5.57 11.21
CA SER A 20 8.88 -6.11 12.02
C SER A 20 8.66 -5.93 13.52
N GLU A 21 8.04 -4.81 13.95
CA GLU A 21 7.68 -4.61 15.34
C GLU A 21 6.40 -5.38 15.71
N ALA A 22 5.39 -5.40 14.84
CA ALA A 22 4.12 -6.09 15.12
C ALA A 22 4.32 -7.59 15.41
N VAL A 23 5.18 -8.28 14.65
CA VAL A 23 5.47 -9.71 14.87
C VAL A 23 6.18 -10.00 16.20
N LYS A 24 6.80 -9.01 16.84
CA LYS A 24 7.38 -9.17 18.19
C LYS A 24 6.32 -9.22 19.27
N PHE A 25 5.16 -8.60 19.03
CA PHE A 25 4.05 -8.55 19.99
C PHE A 25 3.14 -9.77 19.88
N TYR A 26 2.88 -10.25 18.66
CA TYR A 26 1.99 -11.38 18.44
C TYR A 26 2.26 -12.05 17.08
N ASN A 27 1.88 -13.32 16.98
CA ASN A 27 1.95 -14.09 15.72
C ASN A 27 0.79 -13.72 14.79
N PHE A 28 0.75 -12.46 14.36
CA PHE A 28 -0.21 -12.00 13.36
C PHE A 28 -0.03 -12.77 12.05
N THR A 29 -1.14 -13.23 11.48
CA THR A 29 -1.18 -13.96 10.20
C THR A 29 -1.57 -13.06 9.03
N CYS A 30 -1.98 -11.83 9.31
CA CYS A 30 -2.48 -10.87 8.34
C CYS A 30 -2.02 -9.45 8.70
N PHE A 31 -1.53 -8.73 7.69
CA PHE A 31 -1.06 -7.36 7.79
C PHE A 31 -1.80 -6.50 6.77
N ILE A 32 -2.36 -5.38 7.24
CA ILE A 32 -2.97 -4.37 6.38
C ILE A 32 -2.11 -3.11 6.46
N PHE A 33 -1.63 -2.68 5.31
CA PHE A 33 -0.86 -1.45 5.13
C PHE A 33 -1.79 -0.38 4.58
N HIS A 34 -1.87 0.75 5.27
CA HIS A 34 -3.00 1.66 5.11
C HIS A 34 -2.55 3.11 5.23
N ASP A 35 -2.83 3.91 4.19
CA ASP A 35 -2.60 5.35 4.23
C ASP A 35 -3.60 6.00 5.20
N VAL A 36 -3.10 6.83 6.12
CA VAL A 36 -3.91 7.40 7.20
C VAL A 36 -5.02 8.34 6.70
N ASP A 37 -4.92 8.83 5.47
CA ASP A 37 -5.85 9.75 4.85
C ASP A 37 -6.92 9.06 3.99
N LEU A 38 -6.98 7.73 3.92
CA LEU A 38 -7.97 7.00 3.11
C LEU A 38 -9.05 6.35 3.99
N LEU A 39 -10.26 6.89 4.00
CA LEU A 39 -11.37 6.30 4.77
C LEU A 39 -12.24 5.40 3.88
N PRO A 40 -12.54 4.14 4.26
CA PRO A 40 -13.48 3.31 3.51
C PRO A 40 -14.89 3.91 3.60
N GLU A 41 -15.60 3.99 2.47
CA GLU A 41 -16.96 4.54 2.40
C GLU A 41 -18.04 3.44 2.49
N ASP A 42 -17.65 2.16 2.43
CA ASP A 42 -18.55 1.02 2.48
C ASP A 42 -18.19 0.06 3.61
N ASN A 43 -19.18 -0.30 4.43
CA ASN A 43 -18.98 -1.19 5.59
C ASN A 43 -18.81 -2.67 5.22
N ARG A 44 -19.01 -3.05 3.96
CA ARG A 44 -18.73 -4.40 3.43
C ARG A 44 -17.25 -4.59 3.13
N ILE A 45 -16.43 -3.54 3.19
CA ILE A 45 -14.97 -3.65 3.11
C ILE A 45 -14.46 -4.32 4.40
N SER A 46 -14.29 -5.64 4.34
CA SER A 46 -13.73 -6.42 5.44
C SER A 46 -12.20 -6.37 5.39
N TYR A 47 -11.59 -5.73 6.38
CA TYR A 47 -10.14 -5.65 6.58
C TYR A 47 -9.55 -7.00 7.02
N LYS A 48 -9.43 -7.93 6.07
CA LYS A 48 -8.91 -9.28 6.26
C LYS A 48 -8.03 -9.68 5.08
N CYS A 49 -7.10 -10.59 5.32
CA CYS A 49 -6.30 -11.20 4.27
C CYS A 49 -7.05 -12.38 3.65
N HIS A 50 -6.68 -12.71 2.42
CA HIS A 50 -7.21 -13.82 1.65
C HIS A 50 -6.06 -14.75 1.19
N ASP A 51 -6.33 -15.66 0.27
CA ASP A 51 -5.37 -16.59 -0.34
C ASP A 51 -4.28 -15.90 -1.20
N ARG A 52 -4.45 -14.62 -1.51
CA ARG A 52 -3.56 -13.80 -2.35
C ARG A 52 -3.49 -12.36 -1.83
N PRO A 53 -2.43 -11.59 -2.18
CA PRO A 53 -2.35 -10.17 -1.86
C PRO A 53 -3.57 -9.40 -2.33
N MET A 54 -4.06 -8.50 -1.48
CA MET A 54 -5.31 -7.76 -1.71
C MET A 54 -5.05 -6.26 -1.80
N HIS A 55 -5.76 -5.59 -2.73
CA HIS A 55 -5.80 -4.13 -2.87
C HIS A 55 -7.22 -3.65 -2.62
N PHE A 56 -7.41 -2.82 -1.58
CA PHE A 56 -8.74 -2.36 -1.18
C PHE A 56 -9.12 -1.03 -1.83
N ALA A 57 -8.18 -0.08 -1.95
CA ALA A 57 -8.42 1.28 -2.42
C ALA A 57 -8.53 1.38 -3.95
N VAL A 58 -9.45 0.60 -4.53
CA VAL A 58 -9.64 0.47 -5.99
C VAL A 58 -10.44 1.62 -6.60
N SER A 59 -11.20 2.34 -5.79
CA SER A 59 -12.08 3.42 -6.20
C SER A 59 -11.96 4.57 -5.19
N THR A 60 -11.09 5.55 -5.46
CA THR A 60 -10.90 6.69 -4.54
C THR A 60 -11.46 7.99 -5.13
N ASP A 61 -12.01 8.85 -4.29
CA ASP A 61 -12.60 10.13 -4.73
C ASP A 61 -11.60 11.05 -5.44
N LYS A 62 -10.32 10.99 -5.06
CA LYS A 62 -9.19 11.67 -5.74
C LYS A 62 -9.10 11.32 -7.22
N TYR A 63 -9.44 10.08 -7.59
CA TYR A 63 -9.38 9.57 -8.96
C TYR A 63 -10.77 9.43 -9.57
N ASN A 64 -11.75 10.22 -9.11
CA ASN A 64 -13.15 10.16 -9.55
C ASN A 64 -13.74 8.75 -9.45
N TYR A 65 -13.43 8.02 -8.38
CA TYR A 65 -13.93 6.66 -8.14
C TYR A 65 -13.56 5.68 -9.28
N LYS A 66 -12.36 5.85 -9.83
CA LYS A 66 -11.78 4.97 -10.86
C LYS A 66 -10.38 4.54 -10.45
N LEU A 67 -10.03 3.31 -10.83
CA LEU A 67 -8.68 2.82 -10.68
C LEU A 67 -7.75 3.64 -11.61
N PRO A 68 -6.64 4.24 -11.09
CA PRO A 68 -5.75 5.07 -11.90
C PRO A 68 -5.16 4.37 -13.12
N TYR A 69 -4.73 3.11 -12.94
CA TYR A 69 -4.22 2.22 -13.97
C TYR A 69 -4.31 0.76 -13.49
N ALA A 70 -4.26 -0.20 -14.41
CA ALA A 70 -4.54 -1.61 -14.13
C ALA A 70 -3.68 -2.20 -13.00
N ASP A 71 -2.41 -1.81 -12.94
CA ASP A 71 -1.43 -2.28 -11.95
C ASP A 71 -1.34 -1.42 -10.68
N TYR A 72 -2.21 -0.41 -10.52
CA TYR A 72 -2.21 0.41 -9.31
C TYR A 72 -2.44 -0.43 -8.05
N PHE A 73 -1.57 -0.22 -7.05
CA PHE A 73 -1.50 -1.02 -5.83
C PHE A 73 -1.12 -0.18 -4.60
N GLY A 74 -1.45 1.12 -4.65
CA GLY A 74 -1.24 2.08 -3.56
C GLY A 74 -2.41 2.17 -2.59
N GLY A 75 -2.34 3.10 -1.63
CA GLY A 75 -3.45 3.38 -0.71
C GLY A 75 -3.58 2.36 0.41
N VAL A 76 -4.33 1.28 0.17
CA VAL A 76 -4.62 0.25 1.19
C VAL A 76 -4.45 -1.14 0.59
N THR A 77 -3.53 -1.92 1.17
CA THR A 77 -3.20 -3.29 0.72
C THR A 77 -3.10 -4.26 1.89
N ALA A 78 -3.35 -5.55 1.66
CA ALA A 78 -3.17 -6.60 2.66
C ALA A 78 -2.35 -7.77 2.15
N PHE A 79 -1.60 -8.34 3.09
CA PHE A 79 -0.76 -9.52 2.91
C PHE A 79 -0.87 -10.42 4.13
N ASN A 80 -1.03 -11.71 3.88
CA ASN A 80 -0.70 -12.75 4.83
C ASN A 80 0.81 -12.79 5.06
N THR A 81 1.23 -13.24 6.24
CA THR A 81 2.63 -13.21 6.70
C THR A 81 3.58 -13.87 5.70
N ASN A 82 3.21 -15.05 5.19
CA ASN A 82 4.02 -15.78 4.23
C ASN A 82 4.20 -15.01 2.93
N ASP A 83 3.15 -14.37 2.42
CA ASP A 83 3.19 -13.64 1.16
C ASP A 83 4.06 -12.39 1.27
N PHE A 84 3.93 -11.66 2.39
CA PHE A 84 4.74 -10.49 2.69
C PHE A 84 6.24 -10.83 2.78
N LEU A 85 6.58 -11.95 3.43
CA LEU A 85 7.95 -12.44 3.51
C LEU A 85 8.47 -12.92 2.16
N THR A 86 7.63 -13.60 1.36
CA THR A 86 8.00 -14.14 0.04
C THR A 86 8.42 -13.05 -0.94
N ILE A 87 7.77 -11.88 -0.89
CA ILE A 87 8.13 -10.71 -1.72
C ILE A 87 9.26 -9.85 -1.12
N ASN A 88 9.76 -10.22 0.06
CA ASN A 88 10.74 -9.47 0.83
C ASN A 88 10.25 -8.04 1.17
N GLY A 89 9.00 -7.93 1.61
CA GLY A 89 8.36 -6.68 2.03
C GLY A 89 8.36 -5.57 0.97
N PHE A 90 8.19 -4.33 1.44
CA PHE A 90 8.32 -3.13 0.63
C PHE A 90 9.80 -2.83 0.33
N SER A 91 10.07 -2.03 -0.71
CA SER A 91 11.41 -1.47 -0.91
C SER A 91 11.70 -0.34 0.09
N ASN A 92 12.91 -0.33 0.65
CA ASN A 92 13.38 0.72 1.56
C ASN A 92 14.04 1.91 0.84
N VAL A 93 14.20 1.87 -0.49
CA VAL A 93 14.98 2.90 -1.21
C VAL A 93 14.15 4.10 -1.71
N TYR A 94 12.82 4.04 -1.59
CA TYR A 94 11.92 5.10 -2.04
C TYR A 94 11.70 6.13 -0.92
N ALA A 95 12.60 7.09 -0.83
CA ALA A 95 12.42 8.29 0.00
C ALA A 95 11.74 9.41 -0.81
N GLY A 96 10.70 10.03 -0.25
CA GLY A 96 9.85 11.01 -0.95
C GLY A 96 8.65 10.37 -1.67
N TRP A 97 7.92 11.16 -2.47
CA TRP A 97 6.63 10.71 -3.00
C TRP A 97 6.76 9.86 -4.29
N GLY A 98 6.37 8.59 -4.16
CA GLY A 98 5.92 7.70 -5.23
C GLY A 98 6.94 6.69 -5.76
N GLY A 99 6.40 5.63 -6.39
CA GLY A 99 7.13 4.54 -7.04
C GLY A 99 7.28 3.31 -6.15
N GLU A 100 7.06 3.42 -4.84
CA GLU A 100 7.19 2.30 -3.92
C GLU A 100 6.02 1.30 -4.03
N ASP A 101 4.82 1.79 -4.36
CA ASP A 101 3.62 0.99 -4.61
C ASP A 101 3.71 0.24 -5.95
N ASP A 102 4.28 0.87 -6.98
CA ASP A 102 4.60 0.23 -8.25
C ASP A 102 5.67 -0.87 -8.09
N ASP A 103 6.72 -0.62 -7.29
CA ASP A 103 7.73 -1.63 -6.97
C ASP A 103 7.13 -2.81 -6.19
N LEU A 104 6.27 -2.52 -5.21
CA LEU A 104 5.55 -3.55 -4.47
C LEU A 104 4.70 -4.42 -5.41
N ARG A 105 3.95 -3.79 -6.32
CA ARG A 105 3.16 -4.50 -7.34
C ARG A 105 4.04 -5.39 -8.21
N ARG A 106 5.20 -4.89 -8.65
CA ARG A 106 6.18 -5.64 -9.45
C ARG A 106 6.70 -6.87 -8.70
N ARG A 107 7.03 -6.75 -7.41
CA ARG A 107 7.48 -7.88 -6.58
C ARG A 107 6.39 -8.94 -6.42
N VAL A 108 5.14 -8.52 -6.20
CA VAL A 108 3.98 -9.42 -6.17
C VAL A 108 3.85 -10.17 -7.50
N ASN A 109 3.94 -9.45 -8.62
CA ASN A 109 3.89 -10.05 -9.96
C ASN A 109 4.98 -11.10 -10.19
N GLN A 110 6.21 -10.83 -9.74
CA GLN A 110 7.33 -11.75 -9.92
C GLN A 110 7.19 -13.04 -9.11
N LYS A 111 6.51 -13.01 -7.94
CA LYS A 111 6.38 -14.17 -7.06
C LYS A 111 5.08 -14.95 -7.25
N PHE A 112 4.00 -14.26 -7.60
CA PHE A 112 2.64 -14.83 -7.63
C PHE A 112 1.93 -14.65 -8.98
N GLY A 113 2.59 -14.03 -9.96
CA GLY A 113 1.95 -13.62 -11.21
C GLY A 113 1.02 -12.41 -11.02
N SER A 114 0.26 -12.09 -12.06
CA SER A 114 -0.58 -10.88 -12.08
C SER A 114 -1.78 -10.90 -11.13
N ALA A 115 -2.02 -12.02 -10.44
CA ALA A 115 -3.21 -12.25 -9.65
C ALA A 115 -3.15 -11.55 -8.29
N ILE A 116 -3.95 -10.50 -8.15
CA ILE A 116 -4.28 -9.85 -6.86
C ILE A 116 -5.79 -9.85 -6.68
N LEU A 117 -6.23 -9.74 -5.43
CA LEU A 117 -7.63 -9.61 -5.10
C LEU A 117 -8.01 -8.14 -4.96
N ARG A 118 -9.20 -7.80 -5.45
CA ARG A 118 -9.80 -6.48 -5.37
C ARG A 118 -11.28 -6.63 -5.02
N PRO A 119 -11.83 -5.82 -4.10
CA PRO A 119 -13.27 -5.76 -3.95
C PRO A 119 -13.90 -5.24 -5.26
N PRO A 120 -15.18 -5.53 -5.51
CA PRO A 120 -15.92 -4.90 -6.60
C PRO A 120 -15.78 -3.37 -6.55
N PRO A 121 -15.63 -2.67 -7.69
CA PRO A 121 -15.45 -1.22 -7.72
C PRO A 121 -16.50 -0.45 -6.92
N GLU A 122 -17.74 -0.92 -6.89
CA GLU A 122 -18.87 -0.34 -6.14
C GLU A 122 -18.82 -0.55 -4.62
N ILE A 123 -17.95 -1.45 -4.14
CA ILE A 123 -17.70 -1.70 -2.70
C ILE A 123 -16.40 -1.02 -2.27
N GLY A 124 -15.35 -1.09 -3.10
CA GLY A 124 -14.01 -0.58 -2.77
C GLY A 124 -13.85 0.94 -2.83
N HIS A 125 -14.87 1.68 -2.38
CA HIS A 125 -14.89 3.13 -2.33
C HIS A 125 -14.13 3.67 -1.14
N TYR A 126 -13.27 4.65 -1.40
CA TYR A 126 -12.48 5.34 -0.39
C TYR A 126 -12.54 6.85 -0.56
N LYS A 127 -12.68 7.54 0.57
CA LYS A 127 -12.59 8.99 0.66
C LYS A 127 -11.19 9.39 1.08
N MET A 128 -10.52 10.21 0.29
CA MET A 128 -9.28 10.85 0.73
C MET A 128 -9.57 12.09 1.58
N ILE A 129 -9.04 12.11 2.80
CA ILE A 129 -9.04 13.29 3.66
C ILE A 129 -8.13 14.33 3.00
N ARG A 130 -8.75 15.38 2.48
CA ARG A 130 -8.01 16.51 1.91
C ARG A 130 -7.44 17.34 3.03
N GLN A 131 -6.13 17.30 3.19
CA GLN A 131 -5.44 18.23 4.08
C GLN A 131 -5.37 19.61 3.42
N PHE A 132 -5.99 20.62 4.04
CA PHE A 132 -5.90 22.00 3.59
C PHE A 132 -4.43 22.47 3.65
N GLY A 133 -3.87 22.85 2.50
CA GLY A 133 -2.48 23.34 2.40
C GLY A 133 -1.41 22.25 2.28
N HIS A 134 -1.78 20.98 2.11
CA HIS A 134 -0.79 19.92 1.93
C HIS A 134 -0.17 19.97 0.53
N VAL A 135 1.07 20.45 0.48
CA VAL A 135 1.95 20.23 -0.67
C VAL A 135 2.36 18.76 -0.61
N SER A 136 2.09 18.00 -1.67
CA SER A 136 2.58 16.62 -1.77
C SER A 136 4.07 16.61 -1.45
N ALA A 137 4.54 15.62 -0.68
CA ALA A 137 5.98 15.47 -0.46
C ALA A 137 6.70 15.55 -1.83
N PRO A 138 7.90 16.17 -1.89
CA PRO A 138 8.62 16.29 -3.14
C PRO A 138 8.66 14.94 -3.85
N LEU A 139 8.45 14.96 -5.18
CA LEU A 139 8.61 13.76 -5.99
C LEU A 139 9.95 13.14 -5.66
N GLY A 140 9.96 11.83 -5.37
CA GLY A 140 11.21 11.12 -5.17
C GLY A 140 12.10 11.35 -6.40
N ILE A 141 13.34 11.82 -6.18
CA ILE A 141 14.27 12.22 -7.26
C ILE A 141 14.48 11.07 -8.28
N TYR A 142 14.24 9.83 -7.85
CA TYR A 142 14.43 8.61 -8.62
C TYR A 142 13.15 7.77 -8.80
N ARG A 143 11.96 8.38 -8.66
CA ARG A 143 10.64 7.71 -8.64
C ARG A 143 10.49 6.56 -9.66
N PHE A 144 10.81 6.81 -10.93
CA PHE A 144 10.67 5.81 -12.00
C PHE A 144 12.00 5.14 -12.38
N SER A 145 13.15 5.72 -12.04
CA SER A 145 14.45 5.10 -12.36
C SER A 145 14.72 3.89 -11.48
N LEU A 146 14.19 3.85 -10.25
CA LEU A 146 14.32 2.71 -9.33
C LEU A 146 13.45 1.51 -9.73
N LEU A 147 12.45 1.69 -10.59
CA LEU A 147 11.62 0.58 -11.11
C LEU A 147 12.34 -0.28 -12.15
N LYS A 148 13.51 0.16 -12.64
CA LYS A 148 14.31 -0.54 -13.65
C LYS A 148 15.43 -1.40 -13.08
N SER A 149 15.68 -1.32 -11.77
CA SER A 149 16.66 -2.17 -11.06
C SER A 149 16.06 -3.46 -10.56
#